data_AF-A0A4Y9RTW6-F1
#
_entry.id   AF-A0A4Y9RTW6-F1
#
_cell.length_a   1.000
_cell.length_b   1.000
_cell.length_c   1.000
_cell.angle_alpha   90.00
_cell.angle_beta   90.00
_cell.angle_gamma   90.00
#
_symmetry.space_group_name_H-M   'P 1'
#
loop_
_entity.id
_entity.type
_entity.pdbx_description
1 polymer ?
#
loop_
_entity_poly.entity_id
_entity_poly.type
_entity_poly.pdbx_seq_one_letter_code
_entity_poly.pdbx_strand_id
1 'polypeptide(L)'
;MSDPIETAILNKIAALEPGKSIEPAEVAKELQPEQWQRMLPKVRAIALSLMRQGKLTITKKGKPVDPDHVRGVTRLRQATEEETALALSRRPPAAKDDIED
;
A
#
# COMPACT_ATOMS: atom_id res chain seq x y z
N MET A 1 -6.81 -4.12 16.48
CA MET A 1 -6.01 -5.13 15.74
C MET A 1 -5.72 -4.59 14.35
N SER A 2 -4.47 -4.58 13.88
CA SER A 2 -4.16 -4.20 12.49
C SER A 2 -4.84 -5.13 11.49
N ASP A 3 -5.31 -4.58 10.37
CA ASP A 3 -5.90 -5.35 9.28
C ASP A 3 -4.89 -6.41 8.79
N PRO A 4 -5.27 -7.70 8.64
CA PRO A 4 -4.36 -8.75 8.18
C PRO A 4 -3.78 -8.44 6.78
N ILE A 5 -4.50 -7.71 5.94
CA ILE A 5 -4.03 -7.28 4.63
C ILE A 5 -2.94 -6.20 4.77
N GLU A 6 -3.12 -5.23 5.66
CA GLU A 6 -2.09 -4.22 5.94
C GLU A 6 -0.79 -4.89 6.38
N THR A 7 -0.90 -5.81 7.35
CA THR A 7 0.26 -6.56 7.86
C THR A 7 0.96 -7.33 6.75
N ALA A 8 0.22 -8.04 5.89
CA ALA A 8 0.80 -8.79 4.78
C ALA A 8 1.49 -7.87 3.74
N ILE A 9 0.90 -6.72 3.41
CA ILE A 9 1.51 -5.74 2.52
C ILE A 9 2.84 -5.26 3.10
N LEU A 10 2.83 -4.79 4.35
CA LEU A 10 4.00 -4.21 5.01
C LEU A 10 5.12 -5.24 5.16
N ASN A 11 4.80 -6.47 5.56
CA ASN A 11 5.78 -7.55 5.67
C ASN A 11 6.43 -7.87 4.33
N LYS A 12 5.62 -8.00 3.25
CA LYS A 12 6.18 -8.29 1.93
C LYS A 12 7.07 -7.18 1.42
N ILE A 13 6.67 -5.90 1.54
CA ILE A 13 7.52 -4.80 1.07
C ILE A 13 8.74 -4.58 1.97
N ALA A 14 8.66 -4.91 3.26
CA ALA A 14 9.80 -4.85 4.18
C ALA A 14 10.88 -5.89 3.83
N ALA A 15 10.49 -7.04 3.30
CA ALA A 15 11.40 -8.08 2.84
C ALA A 15 12.02 -7.82 1.45
N LEU A 16 11.63 -6.73 0.77
CA LEU A 16 12.17 -6.39 -0.54
C LEU A 16 13.52 -5.67 -0.42
N GLU A 17 14.41 -5.95 -1.37
CA GLU A 17 15.58 -5.09 -1.57
C GLU A 17 15.16 -3.67 -1.98
N PRO A 18 15.96 -2.65 -1.65
CA PRO A 18 15.69 -1.26 -2.03
C PRO A 18 15.38 -1.12 -3.53
N GLY A 19 14.27 -0.46 -3.84
CA GLY A 19 13.83 -0.21 -5.21
C GLY A 19 13.10 -1.38 -5.89
N LYS A 20 13.02 -2.57 -5.27
CA LYS A 20 12.15 -3.65 -5.76
C LYS A 20 10.69 -3.37 -5.44
N SER A 21 9.81 -4.04 -6.16
CA SER A 21 8.37 -3.86 -6.05
C SER A 21 7.63 -5.19 -6.27
N ILE A 22 6.50 -5.35 -5.61
CA ILE A 22 5.59 -6.50 -5.77
C ILE A 22 4.30 -6.10 -6.45
N GLU A 23 3.51 -7.09 -6.86
CA GLU A 23 2.14 -6.87 -7.33
C GLU A 23 1.15 -7.00 -6.19
N PRO A 24 0.03 -6.25 -6.19
CA PRO A 24 -1.05 -6.46 -5.23
C PRO A 24 -1.60 -7.90 -5.23
N ALA A 25 -1.52 -8.59 -6.36
CA ALA A 25 -1.94 -9.98 -6.47
C ALA A 25 -1.08 -10.92 -5.62
N GLU A 26 0.20 -10.63 -5.41
CA GLU A 26 1.08 -11.48 -4.61
C GLU A 26 0.70 -11.46 -3.12
N VAL A 27 0.26 -10.31 -2.62
CA VAL A 27 -0.32 -10.18 -1.27
C VAL A 27 -1.65 -10.94 -1.20
N ALA A 28 -2.51 -10.79 -2.22
CA ALA A 28 -3.79 -11.46 -2.26
C ALA A 28 -3.66 -13.00 -2.29
N LYS A 29 -2.68 -13.53 -3.03
CA LYS A 29 -2.39 -14.97 -3.11
C LYS A 29 -1.81 -15.53 -1.83
N GLU A 30 -1.00 -14.75 -1.11
CA GLU A 30 -0.49 -15.16 0.21
C GLU A 30 -1.63 -15.32 1.23
N LEU A 31 -2.61 -14.41 1.21
CA LEU A 31 -3.73 -14.44 2.13
C LEU A 31 -4.80 -15.48 1.75
N GLN A 32 -5.17 -15.53 0.48
CA GLN A 32 -6.21 -16.44 -0.03
C GLN A 32 -5.84 -16.94 -1.44
N PRO A 33 -5.01 -17.99 -1.56
CA PRO A 33 -4.50 -18.46 -2.85
C PRO A 33 -5.60 -18.90 -3.83
N GLU A 34 -6.71 -19.45 -3.34
CA GLU A 34 -7.83 -19.90 -4.18
C GLU A 34 -8.81 -18.78 -4.56
N GLN A 35 -8.89 -17.72 -3.75
CA GLN A 35 -9.86 -16.62 -3.91
C GLN A 35 -9.17 -15.26 -4.07
N TRP A 36 -7.90 -15.24 -4.46
CA TRP A 36 -7.07 -14.03 -4.51
C TRP A 36 -7.68 -12.90 -5.34
N GLN A 37 -8.41 -13.25 -6.41
CA GLN A 37 -9.12 -12.27 -7.25
C GLN A 37 -10.18 -11.48 -6.48
N ARG A 38 -10.87 -12.12 -5.51
CA ARG A 38 -11.85 -11.47 -4.63
C ARG A 38 -11.19 -10.58 -3.58
N MET A 39 -9.95 -10.88 -3.23
CA MET A 39 -9.15 -10.09 -2.29
C MET A 39 -8.55 -8.83 -2.92
N LEU A 40 -8.27 -8.85 -4.23
CA LEU A 40 -7.61 -7.75 -4.93
C LEU A 40 -8.21 -6.36 -4.68
N PRO A 41 -9.54 -6.14 -4.74
CA PRO A 41 -10.11 -4.82 -4.46
C PRO A 41 -9.79 -4.32 -3.04
N LYS A 42 -9.84 -5.22 -2.04
CA LYS A 42 -9.50 -4.89 -0.65
C LYS A 42 -8.01 -4.57 -0.49
N VAL A 43 -7.14 -5.39 -1.08
CA VAL A 43 -5.68 -5.15 -1.09
C VAL A 43 -5.34 -3.80 -1.72
N ARG A 44 -5.98 -3.45 -2.85
CA ARG A 44 -5.76 -2.16 -3.51
C ARG A 44 -6.25 -0.98 -2.66
N ALA A 45 -7.41 -1.10 -2.02
CA ALA A 45 -7.94 -0.05 -1.14
C ALA A 45 -7.02 0.20 0.06
N ILE A 46 -6.53 -0.86 0.70
CA ILE A 46 -5.63 -0.77 1.85
C ILE A 46 -4.27 -0.23 1.41
N ALA A 47 -3.70 -0.73 0.31
CA ALA A 47 -2.45 -0.19 -0.24
C ALA A 47 -2.56 1.32 -0.54
N LEU A 48 -3.71 1.78 -1.04
CA LEU A 48 -3.95 3.19 -1.27
C LEU A 48 -4.02 4.00 0.03
N SER A 49 -4.68 3.47 1.07
CA SER A 49 -4.68 4.09 2.40
C SER A 49 -3.25 4.21 2.96
N LEU A 50 -2.47 3.14 2.86
CA LEU A 50 -1.06 3.13 3.29
C LEU A 50 -0.19 4.13 2.52
N MET A 51 -0.45 4.29 1.23
CA MET A 51 0.23 5.30 0.41
C MET A 51 -0.09 6.73 0.86
N ARG A 52 -1.37 7.02 1.15
CA ARG A 52 -1.78 8.32 1.71
C ARG A 52 -1.18 8.57 3.09
N GLN A 53 -0.90 7.51 3.84
CA GLN A 53 -0.20 7.60 5.12
C GLN A 53 1.32 7.77 4.96
N GLY A 54 1.88 7.59 3.76
CA GLY A 54 3.33 7.61 3.52
C GLY A 54 4.06 6.31 3.91
N LYS A 55 3.33 5.22 4.18
CA LYS A 55 3.94 3.93 4.57
C LYS A 55 4.47 3.13 3.37
N LEU A 56 3.95 3.36 2.17
CA LEU A 56 4.38 2.70 0.93
C LEU A 56 4.15 3.59 -0.28
N THR A 57 4.74 3.23 -1.41
CA THR A 57 4.50 3.90 -2.69
C THR A 57 3.91 2.94 -3.71
N ILE A 58 2.77 3.32 -4.30
CA ILE A 58 2.22 2.66 -5.47
C ILE A 58 2.88 3.26 -6.71
N THR A 59 3.35 2.40 -7.61
CA THR A 59 3.99 2.82 -8.86
C THR A 59 3.34 2.19 -10.07
N LYS A 60 3.50 2.86 -11.22
CA LYS A 60 3.10 2.39 -12.55
C LYS A 60 4.21 2.72 -13.53
N LYS A 61 4.68 1.70 -14.27
CA LYS A 61 5.85 1.83 -15.15
C LYS A 61 7.07 2.44 -14.43
N GLY A 62 7.27 2.08 -13.15
CA GLY A 62 8.37 2.57 -12.31
C GLY A 62 8.18 3.97 -11.71
N LYS A 63 7.12 4.70 -12.07
CA LYS A 63 6.84 6.05 -11.54
C LYS A 63 5.78 6.01 -10.43
N PRO A 64 5.92 6.80 -9.35
CA PRO A 64 4.85 6.97 -8.36
C PRO A 64 3.56 7.42 -9.03
N VAL A 65 2.44 6.81 -8.66
CA VAL A 65 1.12 7.24 -9.15
C VAL A 65 0.49 8.25 -8.20
N ASP A 66 -0.41 9.07 -8.72
CA ASP A 66 -1.25 9.90 -7.87
C ASP A 66 -2.26 9.00 -7.12
N PRO A 67 -2.37 9.10 -5.78
CA PRO A 67 -3.31 8.31 -4.99
C PRO A 67 -4.79 8.51 -5.40
N ASP A 68 -5.16 9.67 -5.95
CA ASP A 68 -6.54 9.93 -6.37
C ASP A 68 -6.83 9.46 -7.80
N HIS A 69 -5.78 9.10 -8.56
CA HIS A 69 -5.87 8.64 -9.94
C HIS A 69 -5.19 7.27 -10.17
N VAL A 70 -5.26 6.37 -9.20
CA VAL A 70 -4.71 5.01 -9.33
C VAL A 70 -5.54 4.18 -10.32
N ARG A 71 -4.98 3.85 -11.49
CA ARG A 71 -5.63 3.00 -12.50
C ARG A 71 -4.68 2.04 -13.21
N GLY A 72 -5.16 0.83 -13.47
CA GLY A 72 -4.48 -0.20 -14.25
C GLY A 72 -3.48 -1.03 -13.45
N VAL A 73 -2.49 -1.60 -14.14
CA VAL A 73 -1.43 -2.42 -13.54
C VAL A 73 -0.53 -1.52 -12.69
N THR A 74 -0.38 -1.90 -11.42
CA THR A 74 0.37 -1.16 -10.40
C THR A 74 1.28 -2.10 -9.62
N ARG A 75 2.31 -1.51 -9.02
CA ARG A 75 3.30 -2.22 -8.20
C ARG A 75 3.42 -1.50 -6.86
N LEU A 76 3.65 -2.26 -5.80
CA LEU A 76 3.84 -1.76 -4.44
C LEU A 76 5.32 -1.85 -4.08
N ARG A 77 5.87 -0.80 -3.48
CA ARG A 77 7.23 -0.80 -2.93
C ARG A 77 7.30 0.03 -1.65
N GLN A 78 8.41 -0.09 -0.94
CA GLN A 78 8.74 0.85 0.13
C GLN A 78 8.75 2.28 -0.40
N ALA A 79 8.16 3.19 0.37
CA ALA A 79 8.24 4.61 0.09
C ALA A 79 9.67 5.11 0.33
N THR A 80 10.15 6.05 -0.49
CA THR A 80 11.36 6.79 -0.16
C THR A 80 11.06 7.81 0.94
N GLU A 81 12.10 8.34 1.57
CA GLU A 81 11.95 9.41 2.56
C GLU A 81 11.22 10.64 1.99
N GLU A 82 11.56 11.03 0.76
CA GLU A 82 10.92 12.14 0.04
C GLU A 82 9.43 11.89 -0.23
N GLU A 83 9.08 10.68 -0.66
CA GLU A 83 7.68 10.30 -0.90
C GLU A 83 6.86 10.23 0.37
N THR A 84 7.49 9.77 1.45
CA THR A 84 6.90 9.75 2.79
C THR A 84 6.61 11.16 3.27
N ALA A 85 7.60 12.07 3.17
CA ALA A 85 7.45 13.47 3.53
C ALA A 85 6.38 14.17 2.68
N LEU A 86 6.31 13.89 1.38
CA LEU A 86 5.28 14.42 0.49
C LEU A 86 3.87 13.94 0.88
N ALA A 87 3.71 12.65 1.19
CA ALA A 87 2.43 12.09 1.63
C ALA A 87 1.98 12.71 2.95
N LEU A 88 2.89 12.85 3.93
CA LEU A 88 2.60 13.50 5.21
C LEU A 88 2.22 14.98 5.05
N SER A 89 2.88 15.70 4.14
CA SER A 89 2.58 17.11 3.85
C SER A 89 1.22 17.31 3.17
N ARG A 90 0.75 16.32 2.41
CA ARG A 90 -0.56 16.31 1.75
C ARG A 90 -1.67 15.76 2.63
N ARG A 91 -1.34 15.18 3.78
CA ARG A 91 -2.32 14.55 4.66
C ARG A 91 -3.23 15.66 5.21
N PRO A 92 -4.57 15.58 5.02
CA PRO A 92 -5.48 16.44 5.76
C PRO A 92 -5.26 16.22 7.27
N PRO A 93 -5.47 17.23 8.13
CA PRO A 93 -5.34 17.05 9.58
C PRO A 93 -6.18 15.85 9.98
N ALA A 94 -5.54 14.84 10.56
CA ALA A 94 -6.14 13.54 10.82
C ALA A 94 -7.47 13.72 11.57
N ALA A 95 -8.56 13.20 11.01
CA ALA A 95 -9.67 12.78 11.85
C ALA A 95 -9.06 11.71 12.75
N LYS A 96 -8.94 12.02 14.04
CA LYS A 96 -8.35 11.21 15.11
C LYS A 96 -8.54 9.73 14.79
N ASP A 97 -7.45 9.01 14.56
CA ASP A 97 -7.48 7.56 14.68
C ASP A 97 -8.03 7.27 16.08
N ASP A 98 -9.21 6.65 16.13
CA ASP A 98 -9.82 6.15 17.35
C ASP A 98 -8.75 5.38 18.13
N ILE A 99 -8.38 5.97 19.26
CA ILE A 99 -7.74 5.28 20.38
C ILE A 99 -8.82 4.32 20.85
N GLU A 100 -8.76 3.06 20.42
CA GLU A 100 -9.64 2.03 20.93
C GLU A 100 -8.96 1.32 22.11
N ASP A 101 -9.69 1.35 23.23
CA ASP A 101 -9.44 0.91 24.61
C ASP A 101 -9.20 -0.62 24.74
#